data_AF-A0A0E0NCR6-F1
#
_entry.id   AF-A0A0E0NCR6-F1
#
_cell.length_a   1.000
_cell.length_b   1.000
_cell.length_c   1.000
_cell.angle_alpha   90.00
_cell.angle_beta   90.00
_cell.angle_gamma   90.00
#
_symmetry.space_group_name_H-M   'P 1'
#
loop_
_entity.id
_entity.type
_entity.pdbx_description
1 polymer ?
#
loop_
_entity_poly.entity_id
_entity_poly.type
_entity_poly.pdbx_seq_one_letter_code
_entity_poly.pdbx_strand_id
1 'polypeptide(L)'
;MPVPGSQNGRPRPAKAETIHGLVRAGDLAGVQRKLQENPALINDRNPVMSQTPLHVAAGYNNTGIVKFLLDFQGTDKVELEAKNMYGETPLHMAVKNSSCESAKLLLERGAHIEAKANNGMAPLHLAVWHALQSGDCSTCTESCSHHTLPHQEGKIPSNHIPGGAGNEKLQKLLTRHMEEQRKRKALMSCREGKAMAEFEEAISQIVGLQDLKMQLRRWARGMLFDEKRRAMGLGIASRRAPHMAFLGNPGTGKTMVARILGKLLHMVGVLPTDKVTEVQRTDLVGEFVGHTGPKTRRKIQDAEGGILFVDEAYRLIPMQKSDDKDYGVEALEEIMSVMDNGKIVVIFAGYCEPMKRVIASNDGFCRRVTKFFYFDDFTTTELAEILHLKMNNPTESSLLYGFKLDPSCSIEVVGELIARETTEQRRKQMNGGLVDTLLINARENLDLRLDFNCDDANTMITITLEDLEAGLKQISKQRQLQ
;
A
#
# COMPACT_ATOMS: atom_id res chain seq x y z
N MET A 1 35.03 71.98 46.78
CA MET A 1 35.40 71.65 45.38
C MET A 1 36.82 71.08 45.38
N PRO A 2 37.23 70.15 44.50
CA PRO A 2 36.52 68.95 44.02
C PRO A 2 37.43 67.67 43.91
N VAL A 3 36.79 66.48 43.83
CA VAL A 3 37.09 65.19 43.12
C VAL A 3 38.34 64.31 43.46
N PRO A 4 38.37 62.99 43.11
CA PRO A 4 37.48 61.90 43.54
C PRO A 4 38.23 60.56 43.83
N GLY A 5 37.65 59.69 44.67
CA GLY A 5 38.13 58.32 44.87
C GLY A 5 37.74 57.38 43.72
N SER A 6 38.73 56.69 43.16
CA SER A 6 38.55 55.65 42.13
C SER A 6 38.00 54.36 42.75
N GLN A 7 36.73 54.06 42.50
CA GLN A 7 36.17 52.71 42.61
C GLN A 7 35.86 52.19 41.21
N ASN A 8 36.80 51.49 40.59
CA ASN A 8 36.56 50.71 39.38
C ASN A 8 36.20 49.26 39.75
N GLY A 9 34.97 49.06 40.23
CA GLY A 9 34.33 47.75 40.24
C GLY A 9 33.61 47.53 38.92
N ARG A 10 34.28 46.96 37.91
CA ARG A 10 33.58 46.46 36.72
C ARG A 10 32.57 45.39 37.16
N PRO A 11 31.26 45.49 36.83
CA PRO A 11 30.34 44.41 37.11
C PRO A 11 30.74 43.18 36.29
N ARG A 12 30.87 42.02 36.95
CA ARG A 12 31.03 40.74 36.26
C ARG A 12 29.79 40.54 35.37
N PRO A 13 29.93 40.17 34.08
CA PRO A 13 28.77 39.88 33.26
C PRO A 13 28.02 38.70 33.88
N ALA A 14 26.73 38.87 34.15
CA ALA A 14 25.85 37.79 34.59
C ALA A 14 25.94 36.66 33.56
N LYS A 15 26.20 35.42 34.01
CA LYS A 15 26.27 34.26 33.11
C LYS A 15 24.98 34.19 32.31
N ALA A 16 25.08 34.23 30.98
CA ALA A 16 23.93 34.07 30.10
C ALA A 16 23.23 32.74 30.44
N GLU A 17 21.99 32.83 30.91
CA GLU A 17 21.23 31.68 31.40
C GLU A 17 20.87 30.78 30.21
N THR A 18 21.37 29.55 30.19
CA THR A 18 21.19 28.62 29.05
C THR A 18 19.78 28.04 29.04
N ILE A 19 19.30 27.59 27.86
CA ILE A 19 17.97 26.95 27.76
C ILE A 19 17.87 25.71 28.68
N HIS A 20 18.94 24.92 28.79
CA HIS A 20 18.99 23.76 29.69
C HIS A 20 18.94 24.17 31.17
N GLY A 21 19.46 25.34 31.54
CA GLY A 21 19.37 25.90 32.88
C GLY A 21 17.93 26.26 33.26
N LEU A 22 17.21 26.93 32.35
CA LEU A 22 15.79 27.26 32.52
C LEU A 22 14.91 26.00 32.61
N VAL A 23 15.16 25.01 31.74
CA VAL A 23 14.47 23.72 31.79
C VAL A 23 14.73 22.99 33.10
N ARG A 24 15.95 23.03 33.62
CA ARG A 24 16.32 22.43 34.91
C ARG A 24 15.66 23.15 36.08
N ALA A 25 15.52 24.48 36.01
CA ALA A 25 14.83 25.29 37.00
C ALA A 25 13.30 25.14 36.96
N GLY A 26 12.74 24.56 35.89
CA GLY A 26 11.30 24.41 35.71
C GLY A 26 10.59 25.67 35.22
N ASP A 27 11.33 26.69 34.74
CA ASP A 27 10.76 27.94 34.25
C ASP A 27 10.24 27.80 32.81
N LEU A 28 8.95 27.44 32.68
CA LEU A 28 8.28 27.32 31.40
C LEU A 28 8.24 28.64 30.62
N ALA A 29 8.02 29.78 31.30
CA ALA A 29 7.89 31.08 30.66
C ALA A 29 9.23 31.55 30.08
N GLY A 30 10.34 31.29 30.80
CA GLY A 30 11.70 31.51 30.32
C GLY A 30 12.02 30.65 29.09
N VAL A 31 11.66 29.36 29.11
CA VAL A 31 11.87 28.45 27.97
C VAL A 31 11.08 28.89 26.74
N GLN A 32 9.82 29.30 26.91
CA GLN A 32 8.98 29.81 25.82
C GLN A 32 9.59 31.06 25.16
N ARG A 33 9.99 32.04 25.97
CA ARG A 33 10.60 33.29 25.47
C ARG A 33 11.86 33.01 24.67
N LYS A 34 12.72 32.12 25.19
CA LYS A 34 14.00 31.79 24.57
C LYS A 34 13.85 31.00 23.26
N LEU A 35 12.82 30.17 23.15
CA LEU A 35 12.49 29.46 21.90
C LEU A 35 11.76 30.34 20.88
N GLN A 36 11.06 31.40 21.31
CA GLN A 36 10.53 32.43 20.41
C GLN A 36 11.66 33.29 19.83
N GLU A 37 12.66 33.65 20.64
CA GLU A 37 13.84 34.40 20.20
C GLU A 37 14.74 33.58 19.27
N ASN A 38 14.95 32.29 19.57
CA ASN A 38 15.75 31.40 18.76
C ASN A 38 15.17 29.96 18.72
N PRO A 39 14.37 29.64 17.68
CA PRO A 39 13.75 28.32 17.54
C PRO A 39 14.74 27.16 17.40
N ALA A 40 15.97 27.41 16.91
CA ALA A 40 16.98 26.37 16.72
C ALA A 40 17.49 25.77 18.05
N LEU A 41 17.23 26.44 19.19
CA LEU A 41 17.62 25.96 20.51
C LEU A 41 16.84 24.72 20.97
N ILE A 42 15.79 24.32 20.25
CA ILE A 42 14.91 23.23 20.63
C ILE A 42 15.62 21.86 20.70
N ASN A 43 16.63 21.66 19.86
CA ASN A 43 17.46 20.45 19.82
C ASN A 43 18.90 20.72 20.27
N ASP A 44 19.16 21.87 20.91
CA ASP A 44 20.52 22.26 21.31
C ASP A 44 21.10 21.30 22.36
N ARG A 45 22.39 20.98 22.23
CA ARG A 45 23.05 19.96 23.05
C ARG A 45 23.93 20.63 24.09
N ASN A 46 23.70 20.32 25.36
CA ASN A 46 24.54 20.88 26.42
C ASN A 46 26.00 20.38 26.30
N PRO A 47 27.01 21.20 26.69
CA PRO A 47 28.42 20.85 26.48
C PRO A 47 28.91 19.65 27.29
N VAL A 48 28.22 19.33 28.40
CA VAL A 48 28.71 18.35 29.37
C VAL A 48 28.27 16.94 29.02
N MET A 49 26.98 16.75 28.73
CA MET A 49 26.37 15.43 28.53
C MET A 49 25.78 15.24 27.13
N SER A 50 25.89 16.24 26.25
CA SER A 50 25.23 16.29 24.94
C SER A 50 23.70 16.07 25.04
N GLN A 51 23.07 16.58 26.11
CA GLN A 51 21.63 16.45 26.34
C GLN A 51 20.86 17.57 25.65
N THR A 52 19.73 17.22 25.02
CA THR A 52 18.75 18.19 24.50
C THR A 52 17.88 18.75 25.64
N PRO A 53 17.18 19.89 25.44
CA PRO A 53 16.19 20.39 26.39
C PRO A 53 15.17 19.31 26.80
N LEU A 54 14.77 18.45 25.85
CA LEU A 54 13.84 17.34 26.12
C LEU A 54 14.44 16.30 27.08
N HIS A 55 15.74 15.97 26.99
CA HIS A 55 16.39 15.06 27.95
C HIS A 55 16.33 15.60 29.37
N VAL A 56 16.63 16.89 29.53
CA VAL A 56 16.64 17.56 30.84
C VAL A 56 15.23 17.63 31.40
N ALA A 57 14.26 18.07 30.60
CA ALA A 57 12.85 18.16 31.02
C ALA A 57 12.30 16.79 31.44
N ALA A 58 12.61 15.75 30.66
CA ALA A 58 12.19 14.38 30.92
C ALA A 58 12.81 13.80 32.20
N GLY A 59 14.10 14.06 32.45
CA GLY A 59 14.82 13.58 33.63
C GLY A 59 14.44 14.28 34.94
N TYR A 60 13.94 15.52 34.89
CA TYR A 60 13.47 16.26 36.07
C TYR A 60 11.95 16.15 36.31
N ASN A 61 11.26 15.32 35.52
CA ASN A 61 9.82 15.17 35.52
C ASN A 61 9.02 16.48 35.30
N ASN A 62 9.58 17.43 34.54
CA ASN A 62 8.94 18.74 34.27
C ASN A 62 7.88 18.61 33.17
N THR A 63 6.73 18.01 33.51
CA THR A 63 5.66 17.64 32.57
C THR A 63 5.15 18.80 31.71
N GLY A 64 5.02 20.01 32.29
CA GLY A 64 4.61 21.21 31.56
C GLY A 64 5.59 21.59 30.45
N ILE A 65 6.89 21.48 30.72
CA ILE A 65 7.95 21.75 29.73
C ILE A 65 8.04 20.62 28.71
N VAL A 66 7.94 19.36 29.14
CA VAL A 66 7.91 18.20 28.23
C VAL A 66 6.76 18.34 27.23
N LYS A 67 5.54 18.64 27.71
CA LYS A 67 4.38 18.84 26.84
C LYS A 67 4.59 20.00 25.87
N PHE A 68 5.07 21.14 26.37
CA PHE A 68 5.34 22.31 25.52
C PHE A 68 6.38 22.02 24.42
N LEU A 69 7.48 21.35 24.76
CA LEU A 69 8.51 20.99 23.78
C LEU A 69 7.94 20.03 22.72
N LEU A 70 7.19 19.01 23.13
CA LEU A 70 6.60 18.04 22.21
C LEU A 70 5.51 18.63 21.31
N ASP A 71 4.84 19.70 21.75
CA ASP A 71 3.80 20.41 21.00
C ASP A 71 4.33 21.66 20.26
N PHE A 72 5.65 21.89 20.26
CA PHE A 72 6.24 23.10 19.67
C PHE A 72 6.07 23.13 18.14
N GLN A 73 5.39 24.17 17.64
CA GLN A 73 5.14 24.40 16.21
C GLN A 73 6.20 25.32 15.58
N GLY A 74 7.48 24.95 15.71
CA GLY A 74 8.61 25.67 15.11
C GLY A 74 9.01 25.17 13.73
N THR A 75 10.00 25.83 13.13
CA THR A 75 10.65 25.39 11.88
C THR A 75 11.35 24.04 12.03
N ASP A 76 11.98 23.82 13.19
CA ASP A 76 12.66 22.57 13.53
C ASP A 76 11.79 21.71 14.45
N LYS A 77 11.64 20.42 14.11
CA LYS A 77 10.92 19.46 14.94
C LYS A 77 11.79 18.97 16.10
N VAL A 78 11.18 18.78 17.27
CA VAL A 78 11.84 18.14 18.41
C VAL A 78 12.33 16.74 18.04
N GLU A 79 13.60 16.47 18.33
CA GLU A 79 14.18 15.14 18.25
C GLU A 79 13.79 14.30 19.49
N LEU A 80 12.68 13.56 19.37
CA LEU A 80 12.20 12.60 20.38
C LEU A 80 13.24 11.51 20.71
N GLU A 81 14.06 11.13 19.74
CA GLU A 81 15.02 10.02 19.81
C GLU A 81 16.48 10.49 19.79
N ALA A 82 16.72 11.77 20.13
CA ALA A 82 18.07 12.29 20.28
C ALA A 82 18.85 11.45 21.30
N LYS A 83 20.14 11.20 21.03
CA LYS A 83 21.02 10.43 21.91
C LYS A 83 22.03 11.35 22.61
N ASN A 84 22.14 11.21 23.92
CA ASN A 84 23.17 11.86 24.73
C ASN A 84 24.53 11.13 24.60
N MET A 85 25.56 11.57 25.35
CA MET A 85 26.89 10.95 25.32
C MET A 85 26.93 9.45 25.70
N TYR A 86 25.93 8.97 26.44
CA TYR A 86 25.78 7.56 26.82
C TYR A 86 24.88 6.78 25.85
N GLY A 87 24.42 7.40 24.76
CA GLY A 87 23.46 6.82 23.83
C GLY A 87 22.03 6.76 24.36
N GLU A 88 21.77 7.35 25.53
CA GLU A 88 20.45 7.36 26.17
C GLU A 88 19.55 8.38 25.48
N THR A 89 18.29 8.00 25.25
CA THR A 89 17.22 8.90 24.74
C THR A 89 16.51 9.64 25.88
N PRO A 90 15.67 10.65 25.62
CA PRO A 90 14.87 11.31 26.67
C PRO A 90 14.01 10.32 27.48
N LEU A 91 13.53 9.24 26.84
CA LEU A 91 12.80 8.18 27.54
C LEU A 91 13.70 7.40 28.50
N HIS A 92 14.97 7.14 28.15
CA HIS A 92 15.94 6.53 29.07
C HIS A 92 16.17 7.43 30.30
N MET A 93 16.27 8.75 30.12
CA MET A 93 16.44 9.70 31.23
C MET A 93 15.21 9.75 32.14
N ALA A 94 14.01 9.81 31.57
CA ALA A 94 12.78 9.76 32.36
C ALA A 94 12.69 8.47 33.18
N VAL A 95 13.06 7.34 32.59
CA VAL A 95 12.99 6.04 33.25
C VAL A 95 14.07 5.88 34.33
N LYS A 96 15.30 6.31 34.06
CA LYS A 96 16.43 6.28 34.99
C LYS A 96 16.19 7.09 36.26
N ASN A 97 15.45 8.20 36.15
CA ASN A 97 15.10 9.08 37.26
C ASN A 97 13.69 8.83 37.81
N SER A 98 13.07 7.68 37.51
CA SER A 98 11.71 7.31 37.95
C SER A 98 10.64 8.37 37.67
N SER A 99 10.83 9.18 36.61
CA SER A 99 9.96 10.29 36.20
C SER A 99 8.75 9.78 35.41
N CYS A 100 7.80 9.18 36.14
CA CYS A 100 6.68 8.42 35.58
C CYS A 100 5.79 9.22 34.61
N GLU A 101 5.46 10.46 34.94
CA GLU A 101 4.55 11.27 34.13
C GLU A 101 5.22 11.76 32.84
N SER A 102 6.52 12.10 32.91
CA SER A 102 7.29 12.44 31.71
C SER A 102 7.53 11.23 30.81
N ALA A 103 7.78 10.04 31.38
CA ALA A 103 7.86 8.79 30.61
C ALA A 103 6.54 8.47 29.92
N LYS A 104 5.40 8.68 30.60
CA LYS A 104 4.07 8.50 30.01
C LYS A 104 3.83 9.44 28.82
N LEU A 105 4.12 10.74 28.98
CA LEU A 105 3.99 11.73 27.90
C LEU A 105 4.86 11.39 26.69
N LEU A 106 6.11 10.94 26.91
CA LEU A 106 7.00 10.54 25.83
C LEU A 106 6.47 9.32 25.06
N LEU A 107 5.92 8.33 25.76
CA LEU A 107 5.32 7.13 25.14
C LEU A 107 4.04 7.46 24.36
N GLU A 108 3.19 8.34 24.89
CA GLU A 108 2.00 8.84 24.18
C GLU A 108 2.35 9.56 22.87
N ARG A 109 3.54 10.17 22.79
CA ARG A 109 4.05 10.87 21.61
C ARG A 109 4.97 10.01 20.73
N GLY A 110 5.02 8.70 20.97
CA GLY A 110 5.65 7.73 20.07
C GLY A 110 7.13 7.44 20.34
N ALA A 111 7.66 7.75 21.53
CA ALA A 111 9.04 7.44 21.87
C ALA A 111 9.34 5.92 21.76
N HIS A 112 10.51 5.57 21.22
CA HIS A 112 10.91 4.19 21.00
C HIS A 112 11.33 3.50 22.30
N ILE A 113 10.45 2.62 22.79
CA ILE A 113 10.64 1.84 24.00
C ILE A 113 11.73 0.76 23.88
N GLU A 114 12.15 0.41 22.66
CA GLU A 114 13.22 -0.57 22.36
C GLU A 114 14.54 0.12 21.91
N ALA A 115 14.63 1.45 21.97
CA ALA A 115 15.86 2.15 21.67
C ALA A 115 17.00 1.66 22.58
N LYS A 116 18.20 1.44 22.01
CA LYS A 116 19.37 0.97 22.76
C LYS A 116 20.35 2.10 23.04
N ALA A 117 20.75 2.22 24.31
CA ALA A 117 21.87 3.02 24.75
C ALA A 117 23.22 2.37 24.40
N ASN A 118 24.34 3.05 24.67
CA ASN A 118 25.68 2.56 24.31
C ASN A 118 26.07 1.26 25.04
N ASN A 119 25.46 1.02 26.20
CA ASN A 119 25.60 -0.22 26.97
C ASN A 119 24.65 -1.35 26.47
N GLY A 120 23.93 -1.13 25.37
CA GLY A 120 22.97 -2.08 24.80
C GLY A 120 21.65 -2.20 25.55
N MET A 121 21.46 -1.47 26.66
CA MET A 121 20.23 -1.51 27.45
C MET A 121 19.14 -0.67 26.79
N ALA A 122 17.90 -1.15 26.90
CA ALA A 122 16.71 -0.40 26.53
C ALA A 122 16.12 0.29 27.78
N PRO A 123 15.22 1.28 27.64
CA PRO A 123 14.62 1.97 28.78
C PRO A 123 14.05 1.02 29.84
N LEU A 124 13.34 -0.04 29.44
CA LEU A 124 12.81 -1.03 30.39
C LEU A 124 13.90 -1.79 31.14
N HIS A 125 15.03 -2.12 30.49
CA HIS A 125 16.16 -2.77 31.15
C HIS A 125 16.79 -1.85 32.21
N LEU A 126 16.90 -0.55 31.91
CA LEU A 126 17.34 0.47 32.87
C LEU A 126 16.36 0.64 34.04
N ALA A 127 15.04 0.59 33.77
CA ALA A 127 14.03 0.65 34.83
C ALA A 127 14.23 -0.47 35.86
N VAL A 128 14.46 -1.70 35.39
CA VAL A 128 14.67 -2.87 36.24
C VAL A 128 16.00 -2.77 36.98
N TRP A 129 17.08 -2.38 36.29
CA TRP A 129 18.41 -2.24 36.89
C TRP A 129 18.45 -1.17 37.99
N HIS A 130 17.85 0.01 37.75
CA HIS A 130 17.78 1.08 38.75
C HIS A 130 16.84 0.75 39.90
N ALA A 131 15.74 0.03 39.64
CA ALA A 131 14.85 -0.42 40.71
C ALA A 131 15.54 -1.36 41.71
N LEU A 132 16.47 -2.21 41.23
CA LEU A 132 17.29 -3.08 42.06
C LEU A 132 18.32 -2.33 42.91
N GLN A 133 18.77 -1.14 42.48
CA GLN A 133 19.75 -0.32 43.20
C GLN A 133 19.13 0.68 44.19
N SER A 134 17.89 1.12 43.96
CA SER A 134 17.21 2.12 44.79
C SER A 134 16.43 1.53 45.98
N GLY A 135 16.26 0.21 46.05
CA GLY A 135 15.73 -0.45 47.23
C GLY A 135 16.83 -0.53 48.30
N ASP A 136 16.51 -0.13 49.53
CA ASP A 136 17.42 -0.24 50.69
C ASP A 136 18.00 -1.65 50.79
N CYS A 137 19.22 -1.85 50.29
CA CYS A 137 20.01 -3.03 50.58
C CYS A 137 21.20 -2.64 51.45
N SER A 138 20.96 -2.53 52.76
CA SER A 138 22.02 -2.63 53.77
C SER A 138 22.61 -4.05 53.87
N THR A 139 22.15 -4.99 53.05
CA THR A 139 22.58 -6.40 53.02
C THR A 139 23.27 -6.82 51.71
N CYS A 140 23.69 -5.89 50.85
CA CYS A 140 24.33 -6.20 49.57
C CYS A 140 25.76 -5.67 49.48
N THR A 141 26.55 -5.80 50.55
CA THR A 141 27.99 -5.48 50.51
C THR A 141 28.88 -6.63 50.02
N GLU A 142 28.36 -7.83 49.74
CA GLU A 142 29.23 -8.98 49.40
C GLU A 142 29.01 -9.61 48.02
N SER A 143 28.03 -9.15 47.21
CA SER A 143 27.76 -9.76 45.88
C SER A 143 28.17 -8.89 44.70
N CYS A 144 28.68 -7.67 44.93
CA CYS A 144 29.07 -6.73 43.88
C CYS A 144 30.56 -6.77 43.51
N SER A 145 31.34 -7.65 44.14
CA SER A 145 32.73 -7.92 43.77
C SER A 145 32.78 -9.22 42.96
N HIS A 146 33.15 -9.08 41.69
CA HIS A 146 33.34 -10.16 40.71
C HIS A 146 32.04 -10.78 40.14
N HIS A 147 31.59 -10.28 38.99
CA HIS A 147 31.80 -10.95 37.71
C HIS A 147 31.04 -10.21 36.60
N THR A 148 31.82 -9.83 35.58
CA THR A 148 31.46 -9.51 34.20
C THR A 148 30.02 -9.82 33.77
N LEU A 149 29.33 -8.77 33.32
CA LEU A 149 28.14 -8.81 32.47
C LEU A 149 28.28 -9.92 31.40
N PRO A 150 27.30 -10.81 31.23
CA PRO A 150 27.24 -11.62 30.02
C PRO A 150 26.86 -10.71 28.86
N HIS A 151 27.86 -10.42 28.02
CA HIS A 151 27.63 -10.13 26.61
C HIS A 151 26.97 -11.36 25.98
N GLN A 152 25.64 -11.36 25.86
CA GLN A 152 24.83 -11.92 24.77
C GLN A 152 23.38 -12.14 25.25
N GLU A 153 22.44 -11.79 24.38
CA GLU A 153 21.01 -12.11 24.45
C GLU A 153 20.21 -11.62 25.67
N GLY A 154 19.79 -10.34 25.61
CA GLY A 154 18.36 -10.03 25.43
C GLY A 154 17.31 -10.50 26.44
N LYS A 155 17.65 -10.99 27.64
CA LYS A 155 16.67 -11.26 28.70
C LYS A 155 17.25 -10.97 30.08
N ILE A 156 16.77 -9.91 30.71
CA ILE A 156 16.66 -9.90 32.18
C ILE A 156 15.45 -10.80 32.49
N PRO A 157 15.60 -11.88 33.30
CA PRO A 157 14.48 -12.74 33.67
C PRO A 157 13.40 -11.91 34.36
N SER A 158 12.15 -12.12 33.97
CA SER A 158 10.96 -11.44 34.50
C SER A 158 10.70 -11.64 36.01
N ASN A 159 11.58 -12.34 36.74
CA ASN A 159 11.27 -12.94 38.03
C ASN A 159 12.14 -12.47 39.21
N HIS A 160 12.91 -11.39 39.10
CA HIS A 160 13.58 -10.79 40.28
C HIS A 160 13.35 -9.28 40.34
N ILE A 161 12.38 -8.87 41.17
CA ILE A 161 12.05 -7.45 41.42
C ILE A 161 11.76 -7.29 42.92
N PRO A 162 12.55 -6.50 43.68
CA PRO A 162 12.17 -6.03 45.00
C PRO A 162 11.17 -4.86 44.88
N GLY A 163 10.16 -4.86 45.75
CA GLY A 163 9.06 -3.91 45.75
C GLY A 163 9.47 -2.51 46.23
N GLY A 164 9.30 -1.53 45.35
CA GLY A 164 9.30 -0.10 45.67
C GLY A 164 8.17 0.59 44.91
N ALA A 165 7.27 1.28 45.62
CA ALA A 165 5.96 1.71 45.13
C ALA A 165 5.97 2.62 43.87
N GLY A 166 7.07 3.33 43.60
CA GLY A 166 7.23 4.15 42.40
C GLY A 166 7.65 3.36 41.14
N ASN A 167 8.48 2.32 41.31
CA ASN A 167 9.05 1.56 40.20
C ASN A 167 8.08 0.52 39.65
N GLU A 168 7.19 -0.03 40.48
CA GLU A 168 6.15 -0.97 40.01
C GLU A 168 5.17 -0.32 39.03
N LYS A 169 4.79 0.94 39.26
CA LYS A 169 3.86 1.67 38.37
C LYS A 169 4.48 1.92 37.01
N LEU A 170 5.75 2.36 36.99
CA LEU A 170 6.51 2.58 35.76
C LEU A 170 6.75 1.28 35.00
N GLN A 171 7.09 0.19 35.71
CA GLN A 171 7.29 -1.11 35.12
C GLN A 171 6.00 -1.67 34.50
N LYS A 172 4.86 -1.61 35.20
CA LYS A 172 3.55 -1.98 34.66
C LYS A 172 3.20 -1.16 33.41
N LEU A 173 3.49 0.14 33.40
CA LEU A 173 3.23 1.03 32.27
C LEU A 173 4.08 0.64 31.04
N LEU A 174 5.38 0.39 31.23
CA LEU A 174 6.28 -0.01 30.15
C LEU A 174 5.94 -1.41 29.61
N THR A 175 5.65 -2.38 30.48
CA THR A 175 5.24 -3.74 30.07
C THR A 175 3.93 -3.71 29.29
N ARG A 176 2.94 -2.95 29.76
CA ARG A 176 1.66 -2.78 29.05
C ARG A 176 1.87 -2.17 27.66
N HIS A 177 2.70 -1.12 27.56
CA HIS A 177 2.97 -0.48 26.27
C HIS A 177 3.77 -1.40 25.32
N MET A 178 4.70 -2.20 25.84
CA MET A 178 5.39 -3.24 25.07
C MET A 178 4.44 -4.30 24.53
N GLU A 179 3.51 -4.79 25.35
CA GLU A 179 2.47 -5.73 24.92
C GLU A 179 1.53 -5.11 23.89
N GLU A 180 1.12 -3.85 24.07
CA GLU A 180 0.32 -3.10 23.09
C GLU A 180 1.05 -2.95 21.76
N GLN A 181 2.35 -2.62 21.77
CA GLN A 181 3.18 -2.51 20.56
C GLN A 181 3.38 -3.87 19.89
N ARG A 182 3.58 -4.96 20.66
CA ARG A 182 3.66 -6.32 20.12
C ARG A 182 2.34 -6.77 19.51
N LYS A 183 1.21 -6.50 20.19
CA LYS A 183 -0.14 -6.76 19.67
C LYS A 183 -0.39 -5.97 18.38
N ARG A 184 -0.03 -4.68 18.34
CA ARG A 184 -0.13 -3.85 17.13
C ARG A 184 0.74 -4.39 15.99
N LYS A 185 2.02 -4.71 16.24
CA LYS A 185 2.93 -5.32 15.25
C LYS A 185 2.38 -6.66 14.73
N ALA A 186 1.83 -7.51 15.61
CA ALA A 186 1.22 -8.78 15.24
C ALA A 186 -0.07 -8.60 14.42
N LEU A 187 -0.96 -7.67 14.82
CA LEU A 187 -2.17 -7.32 14.07
C LEU A 187 -1.86 -6.82 12.66
N MET A 188 -0.84 -5.97 12.52
CA MET A 188 -0.36 -5.50 11.22
C MET A 188 0.15 -6.65 10.35
N SER A 189 0.98 -7.54 10.91
CA SER A 189 1.51 -8.70 10.18
C SER A 189 0.42 -9.68 9.75
N CYS A 190 -0.61 -9.89 10.58
CA CYS A 190 -1.75 -10.75 10.22
C CYS A 190 -2.61 -10.14 9.10
N ARG A 191 -2.79 -8.82 9.11
CA ARG A 191 -3.54 -8.12 8.06
C ARG A 191 -2.80 -8.15 6.73
N GLU A 192 -1.49 -7.94 6.73
CA GLU A 192 -0.62 -8.04 5.55
C GLU A 192 -0.69 -9.45 4.93
N GLY A 193 -0.65 -10.51 5.77
CA GLY A 193 -0.74 -11.89 5.31
C GLY A 193 -2.08 -12.24 4.67
N LYS A 194 -3.19 -11.77 5.25
CA LYS A 194 -4.54 -11.99 4.68
C LYS A 194 -4.72 -11.28 3.34
N ALA A 195 -4.32 -10.00 3.24
CA ALA A 195 -4.42 -9.24 2.00
C ALA A 195 -3.61 -9.88 0.86
N MET A 196 -2.42 -10.40 1.15
CA MET A 196 -1.64 -11.12 0.13
C MET A 196 -2.25 -12.45 -0.29
N ALA A 197 -2.91 -13.17 0.62
CA ALA A 197 -3.59 -14.42 0.28
C ALA A 197 -4.78 -14.17 -0.65
N GLU A 198 -5.63 -13.20 -0.31
CA GLU A 198 -6.77 -12.76 -1.14
C GLU A 198 -6.29 -12.24 -2.51
N PHE A 199 -5.18 -11.50 -2.54
CA PHE A 199 -4.54 -11.04 -3.76
C PHE A 199 -4.09 -12.19 -4.67
N GLU A 200 -3.48 -13.23 -4.08
CA GLU A 200 -2.99 -14.39 -4.83
C GLU A 200 -4.15 -15.23 -5.37
N GLU A 201 -5.24 -15.34 -4.62
CA GLU A 201 -6.49 -15.96 -5.06
C GLU A 201 -7.15 -15.20 -6.23
N ALA A 202 -7.19 -13.87 -6.17
CA ALA A 202 -7.72 -13.07 -7.27
C ALA A 202 -6.85 -13.17 -8.54
N ILE A 203 -5.54 -13.32 -8.39
CA ILE A 203 -4.60 -13.55 -9.51
C ILE A 203 -4.74 -14.95 -10.12
N SER A 204 -5.08 -15.96 -9.32
CA SER A 204 -5.23 -17.34 -9.81
C SER A 204 -6.41 -17.50 -10.77
N GLN A 205 -7.42 -16.62 -10.68
CA GLN A 205 -8.57 -16.57 -11.60
C GLN A 205 -8.22 -16.09 -13.01
N ILE A 206 -7.06 -15.45 -13.19
CA ILE A 206 -6.61 -15.00 -14.51
C ILE A 206 -5.90 -16.18 -15.18
N VAL A 207 -6.40 -16.65 -16.33
CA VAL A 207 -5.71 -17.67 -17.13
C VAL A 207 -4.57 -17.03 -17.92
N GLY A 208 -3.41 -17.69 -17.98
CA GLY A 208 -2.23 -17.18 -18.70
C GLY A 208 -1.59 -15.93 -18.06
N LEU A 209 -1.01 -15.07 -18.91
CA LEU A 209 -0.48 -13.73 -18.57
C LEU A 209 0.58 -13.70 -17.44
N GLN A 210 1.57 -14.59 -17.51
CA GLN A 210 2.57 -14.75 -16.44
C GLN A 210 3.37 -13.47 -16.15
N ASP A 211 3.72 -12.71 -17.17
CA ASP A 211 4.46 -11.44 -17.01
C ASP A 211 3.65 -10.39 -16.26
N LEU A 212 2.37 -10.26 -16.59
CA LEU A 212 1.44 -9.39 -15.87
C LEU A 212 1.36 -9.82 -14.40
N LYS A 213 1.09 -11.10 -14.14
CA LYS A 213 0.99 -11.66 -12.78
C LYS A 213 2.26 -11.37 -11.97
N MET A 214 3.44 -11.56 -12.57
CA MET A 214 4.72 -11.28 -11.91
C MET A 214 4.88 -9.79 -11.58
N GLN A 215 4.52 -8.89 -12.50
CA GLN A 215 4.58 -7.45 -12.25
C GLN A 215 3.60 -7.03 -11.15
N LEU A 216 2.37 -7.55 -11.15
CA LEU A 216 1.37 -7.27 -10.12
C LEU A 216 1.86 -7.75 -8.75
N ARG A 217 2.41 -8.96 -8.63
CA ARG A 217 3.02 -9.47 -7.39
C ARG A 217 4.15 -8.57 -6.90
N ARG A 218 5.00 -8.07 -7.80
CA ARG A 218 6.09 -7.13 -7.45
C ARG A 218 5.53 -5.81 -6.91
N TRP A 219 4.45 -5.29 -7.50
CA TRP A 219 3.82 -4.05 -7.03
C TRP A 219 3.14 -4.22 -5.67
N ALA A 220 2.33 -5.27 -5.52
CA ALA A 220 1.66 -5.57 -4.26
C ALA A 220 2.66 -5.69 -3.10
N ARG A 221 3.75 -6.46 -3.29
CA ARG A 221 4.84 -6.54 -2.32
C ARG A 221 5.47 -5.18 -2.05
N GLY A 222 5.80 -4.42 -3.10
CA GLY A 222 6.39 -3.09 -2.96
C GLY A 222 5.53 -2.14 -2.13
N MET A 223 4.21 -2.19 -2.30
CA MET A 223 3.25 -1.34 -1.61
C MET A 223 3.05 -1.73 -0.16
N LEU A 224 2.95 -3.02 0.16
CA LEU A 224 2.88 -3.50 1.55
C LEU A 224 4.11 -3.09 2.33
N PHE A 225 5.30 -3.18 1.72
CA PHE A 225 6.52 -2.70 2.36
C PHE A 225 6.54 -1.18 2.53
N ASP A 226 5.93 -0.41 1.62
CA ASP A 226 5.80 1.04 1.81
C ASP A 226 4.88 1.37 2.99
N GLU A 227 3.74 0.70 3.11
CA GLU A 227 2.84 0.88 4.25
C GLU A 227 3.53 0.52 5.58
N LYS A 228 4.25 -0.60 5.60
CA LYS A 228 5.06 -1.02 6.74
C LYS A 228 6.14 0.00 7.12
N ARG A 229 6.83 0.57 6.13
CA ARG A 229 7.83 1.63 6.35
C ARG A 229 7.17 2.91 6.90
N ARG A 230 5.97 3.30 6.41
CA ARG A 230 5.19 4.42 6.98
C ARG A 230 4.75 4.16 8.42
N ALA A 231 4.30 2.94 8.71
CA ALA A 231 3.93 2.52 10.07
C ALA A 231 5.14 2.55 11.04
N MET A 232 6.36 2.39 10.53
CA MET A 232 7.60 2.56 11.27
C MET A 232 8.06 4.03 11.36
N GLY A 233 7.28 5.00 10.86
CA GLY A 233 7.64 6.42 10.89
C GLY A 233 8.70 6.82 9.86
N LEU A 234 9.05 5.94 8.90
CA LEU A 234 9.97 6.28 7.83
C LEU A 234 9.23 7.13 6.79
N GLY A 235 9.75 8.34 6.53
CA GLY A 235 9.22 9.24 5.50
C GLY A 235 9.55 8.71 4.10
N ILE A 236 8.57 8.10 3.44
CA ILE A 236 8.70 7.63 2.06
C ILE A 236 7.90 8.56 1.16
N ALA A 237 8.46 8.90 0.00
CA ALA A 237 7.71 9.57 -1.06
C ALA A 237 6.51 8.71 -1.51
N SER A 238 5.43 9.37 -1.94
CA SER A 238 4.32 8.69 -2.58
C SER A 238 4.80 8.04 -3.89
N ARG A 239 4.34 6.81 -4.16
CA ARG A 239 4.53 6.20 -5.48
C ARG A 239 3.65 6.93 -6.48
N ARG A 240 4.17 7.14 -7.69
CA ARG A 240 3.34 7.59 -8.82
C ARG A 240 2.36 6.48 -9.19
N ALA A 241 1.14 6.87 -9.59
CA ALA A 241 0.14 5.95 -10.10
C ALA A 241 0.71 5.21 -11.34
N PRO A 242 0.63 3.88 -11.40
CA PRO A 242 1.15 3.12 -12.53
C PRO A 242 0.16 3.15 -13.70
N HIS A 243 0.23 4.17 -14.54
CA HIS A 243 -0.52 4.16 -15.80
C HIS A 243 0.05 3.09 -16.74
N MET A 244 -0.84 2.42 -17.47
CA MET A 244 -0.49 1.23 -18.23
C MET A 244 -1.22 1.16 -19.58
N ALA A 245 -0.67 0.34 -20.47
CA ALA A 245 -1.26 0.01 -21.76
C ALA A 245 -1.43 -1.51 -21.89
N PHE A 246 -2.63 -1.94 -22.27
CA PHE A 246 -3.00 -3.33 -22.52
C PHE A 246 -3.13 -3.56 -24.03
N LEU A 247 -2.25 -4.40 -24.57
CA LEU A 247 -2.08 -4.62 -26.01
C LEU A 247 -2.43 -6.06 -26.35
N GLY A 248 -3.36 -6.31 -27.27
CA GLY A 248 -3.60 -7.67 -27.79
C GLY A 248 -4.91 -7.79 -28.57
N ASN A 249 -5.24 -8.99 -29.04
CA ASN A 249 -6.44 -9.24 -29.85
C ASN A 249 -7.76 -9.17 -29.05
N PRO A 250 -8.93 -9.06 -29.70
CA PRO A 250 -10.22 -9.18 -29.03
C PRO A 250 -10.33 -10.49 -28.25
N GLY A 251 -11.09 -10.48 -27.15
CA GLY A 251 -11.36 -11.70 -26.39
C GLY A 251 -10.19 -12.22 -25.54
N THR A 252 -9.05 -11.52 -25.45
CA THR A 252 -7.93 -11.92 -24.59
C THR A 252 -8.08 -11.51 -23.10
N GLY A 253 -9.24 -10.96 -22.73
CA GLY A 253 -9.56 -10.67 -21.32
C GLY A 253 -9.08 -9.31 -20.78
N LYS A 254 -8.66 -8.36 -21.62
CA LYS A 254 -8.19 -7.02 -21.21
C LYS A 254 -9.13 -6.31 -20.22
N THR A 255 -10.42 -6.24 -20.54
CA THR A 255 -11.44 -5.60 -19.70
C THR A 255 -11.63 -6.34 -18.37
N MET A 256 -11.65 -7.68 -18.42
CA MET A 256 -11.77 -8.52 -17.22
C MET A 256 -10.58 -8.31 -16.28
N VAL A 257 -9.37 -8.29 -16.84
CA VAL A 257 -8.14 -8.01 -16.10
C VAL A 257 -8.14 -6.61 -15.50
N ALA A 258 -8.65 -5.60 -16.20
CA ALA A 258 -8.77 -4.24 -15.65
C ALA A 258 -9.69 -4.20 -14.42
N ARG A 259 -10.83 -4.91 -14.45
CA ARG A 259 -11.75 -5.03 -13.31
C ARG A 259 -11.11 -5.74 -12.12
N ILE A 260 -10.41 -6.85 -12.36
CA ILE A 260 -9.66 -7.55 -11.32
C ILE A 260 -8.60 -6.62 -10.73
N LEU A 261 -7.86 -5.91 -11.58
CA LEU A 261 -6.83 -4.98 -11.16
C LEU A 261 -7.39 -3.83 -10.30
N GLY A 262 -8.58 -3.32 -10.60
CA GLY A 262 -9.28 -2.33 -9.77
C GLY A 262 -9.49 -2.83 -8.34
N LYS A 263 -10.03 -4.05 -8.20
CA LYS A 263 -10.19 -4.71 -6.90
C LYS A 263 -8.87 -4.91 -6.17
N LEU A 264 -7.84 -5.36 -6.89
CA LEU A 264 -6.52 -5.60 -6.33
C LEU A 264 -5.86 -4.31 -5.82
N LEU A 265 -5.89 -3.25 -6.62
CA LEU A 265 -5.32 -1.95 -6.25
C LEU A 265 -6.08 -1.29 -5.09
N HIS A 266 -7.39 -1.50 -5.00
CA HIS A 266 -8.19 -1.08 -3.86
C HIS A 266 -7.83 -1.85 -2.58
N MET A 267 -7.74 -3.18 -2.67
CA MET A 267 -7.38 -4.05 -1.55
C MET A 267 -6.01 -3.73 -0.96
N VAL A 268 -5.04 -3.40 -1.81
CA VAL A 268 -3.69 -2.99 -1.40
C VAL A 268 -3.62 -1.52 -0.95
N GLY A 269 -4.73 -0.76 -1.03
CA GLY A 269 -4.82 0.62 -0.55
C GLY A 269 -4.18 1.65 -1.49
N VAL A 270 -3.95 1.31 -2.76
CA VAL A 270 -3.43 2.22 -3.80
C VAL A 270 -4.54 3.14 -4.30
N LEU A 271 -5.72 2.56 -4.50
CA LEU A 271 -6.91 3.27 -4.98
C LEU A 271 -7.94 3.35 -3.85
N PRO A 272 -8.57 4.52 -3.65
CA PRO A 272 -9.68 4.66 -2.71
C PRO A 272 -10.86 3.72 -3.00
N THR A 273 -11.09 3.36 -4.26
CA THR A 273 -12.20 2.50 -4.70
C THR A 273 -11.73 1.46 -5.71
N ASP A 274 -12.48 0.38 -5.87
CA ASP A 274 -12.27 -0.66 -6.90
C ASP A 274 -12.99 -0.34 -8.23
N LYS A 275 -13.58 0.87 -8.34
CA LYS A 275 -14.37 1.29 -9.49
C LYS A 275 -13.52 1.31 -10.76
N VAL A 276 -14.01 0.63 -11.80
CA VAL A 276 -13.46 0.71 -13.16
C VAL A 276 -14.49 1.34 -14.07
N THR A 277 -14.13 2.49 -14.64
CA THR A 277 -14.96 3.23 -15.59
C THR A 277 -14.46 2.95 -16.98
N GLU A 278 -15.20 2.14 -17.72
CA GLU A 278 -14.90 1.80 -19.12
C GLU A 278 -15.42 2.91 -20.03
N VAL A 279 -14.58 3.38 -20.94
CA VAL A 279 -14.91 4.44 -21.90
C VAL A 279 -14.40 4.09 -23.28
N GLN A 280 -15.18 4.46 -24.30
CA GLN A 280 -14.82 4.39 -25.70
C GLN A 280 -14.76 5.79 -26.33
N ARG A 281 -14.38 5.90 -27.62
CA ARG A 281 -14.36 7.18 -28.35
C ARG A 281 -15.68 7.93 -28.25
N THR A 282 -16.80 7.23 -28.36
CA THR A 282 -18.16 7.80 -28.29
C THR A 282 -18.48 8.42 -26.93
N ASP A 283 -17.86 7.96 -25.85
CA ASP A 283 -18.05 8.48 -24.51
C ASP A 283 -17.22 9.72 -24.22
N LEU A 284 -16.10 9.89 -24.93
CA LEU A 284 -15.13 10.95 -24.70
C LEU A 284 -15.30 12.12 -25.68
N VAL A 285 -15.54 11.81 -26.96
CA VAL A 285 -15.57 12.80 -28.04
C VAL A 285 -16.99 13.34 -28.24
N GLY A 286 -17.13 14.66 -28.34
CA GLY A 286 -18.39 15.34 -28.62
C GLY A 286 -18.70 15.43 -30.12
N GLU A 287 -19.96 15.63 -30.46
CA GLU A 287 -20.42 15.81 -31.86
C GLU A 287 -20.11 17.22 -32.40
N PHE A 288 -19.90 18.20 -31.50
CA PHE A 288 -19.71 19.61 -31.82
C PHE A 288 -18.39 20.13 -31.23
N VAL A 289 -17.81 21.15 -31.88
CA VAL A 289 -16.59 21.85 -31.42
C VAL A 289 -16.77 22.30 -29.98
N GLY A 290 -15.77 22.05 -29.12
CA GLY A 290 -15.76 22.49 -27.72
C GLY A 290 -16.59 21.63 -26.76
N HIS A 291 -17.28 20.60 -27.24
CA HIS A 291 -17.99 19.64 -26.36
C HIS A 291 -17.08 18.52 -25.84
N THR A 292 -15.96 18.26 -26.50
CA THR A 292 -15.08 17.11 -26.20
C THR A 292 -14.35 17.25 -24.87
N GLY A 293 -13.68 18.38 -24.61
CA GLY A 293 -13.02 18.64 -23.34
C GLY A 293 -13.95 18.45 -22.13
N PRO A 294 -15.11 19.14 -22.06
CA PRO A 294 -16.07 18.97 -20.96
C PRO A 294 -16.59 17.53 -20.81
N LYS A 295 -16.88 16.85 -21.92
CA LYS A 295 -17.38 15.47 -21.92
C LYS A 295 -16.33 14.49 -21.38
N THR A 296 -15.09 14.63 -21.83
CA THR A 296 -13.94 13.86 -21.34
C THR A 296 -13.68 14.12 -19.86
N ARG A 297 -13.69 15.39 -19.43
CA ARG A 297 -13.46 15.77 -18.03
C ARG A 297 -14.51 15.21 -17.07
N ARG A 298 -15.79 15.16 -17.48
CA ARG A 298 -16.84 14.50 -16.69
C ARG A 298 -16.56 13.02 -16.48
N LYS A 299 -16.17 12.30 -17.54
CA LYS A 299 -15.81 10.87 -17.43
C LYS A 299 -14.57 10.64 -16.58
N ILE A 300 -13.59 11.55 -16.63
CA ILE A 300 -12.42 11.48 -15.74
C ILE A 300 -12.84 11.68 -14.28
N GLN A 301 -13.72 12.66 -14.00
CA GLN A 301 -14.27 12.89 -12.66
C GLN A 301 -15.04 11.68 -12.14
N ASP A 302 -15.86 11.06 -12.99
CA ASP A 302 -16.58 9.83 -12.62
C ASP A 302 -15.63 8.70 -12.24
N ALA A 303 -14.42 8.68 -12.80
CA ALA A 303 -13.41 7.66 -12.59
C ALA A 303 -12.38 8.03 -11.50
N GLU A 304 -12.50 9.20 -10.85
CA GLU A 304 -11.62 9.60 -9.75
C GLU A 304 -11.66 8.60 -8.59
N GLY A 305 -10.48 8.32 -8.02
CA GLY A 305 -10.34 7.33 -6.96
C GLY A 305 -10.39 5.87 -7.44
N GLY A 306 -10.47 5.64 -8.75
CA GLY A 306 -10.51 4.32 -9.37
C GLY A 306 -9.66 4.23 -10.64
N ILE A 307 -10.13 3.42 -11.59
CA ILE A 307 -9.48 3.20 -12.89
C ILE A 307 -10.33 3.79 -14.02
N LEU A 308 -9.71 4.55 -14.92
CA LEU A 308 -10.26 4.88 -16.25
C LEU A 308 -9.71 3.89 -17.28
N PHE A 309 -10.58 3.05 -17.83
CA PHE A 309 -10.23 2.07 -18.85
C PHE A 309 -10.67 2.60 -20.23
N VAL A 310 -9.70 3.03 -21.03
CA VAL A 310 -9.94 3.57 -22.37
C VAL A 310 -9.81 2.45 -23.39
N ASP A 311 -10.94 1.91 -23.83
CA ASP A 311 -10.96 0.83 -24.81
C ASP A 311 -10.78 1.37 -26.24
N GLU A 312 -10.08 0.57 -27.05
CA GLU A 312 -9.66 0.91 -28.41
C GLU A 312 -9.12 2.34 -28.54
N ALA A 313 -8.19 2.71 -27.65
CA ALA A 313 -7.67 4.08 -27.53
C ALA A 313 -7.09 4.65 -28.85
N TYR A 314 -6.65 3.77 -29.77
CA TYR A 314 -6.18 4.12 -31.10
C TYR A 314 -7.25 4.82 -31.96
N ARG A 315 -8.53 4.64 -31.63
CA ARG A 315 -9.63 5.32 -32.31
C ARG A 315 -9.64 6.80 -32.01
N LEU A 316 -9.04 7.27 -30.91
CA LEU A 316 -8.94 8.71 -30.61
C LEU A 316 -8.00 9.43 -31.57
N ILE A 317 -7.09 8.69 -32.22
CA ILE A 317 -6.13 9.27 -33.18
C ILE A 317 -6.60 8.99 -34.60
N PRO A 318 -6.70 10.02 -35.46
CA PRO A 318 -7.09 9.85 -36.86
C PRO A 318 -6.12 8.96 -37.64
N MET A 319 -6.64 8.22 -38.62
CA MET A 319 -5.82 7.36 -39.51
C MET A 319 -5.15 8.13 -40.65
N GLN A 320 -5.67 9.30 -41.03
CA GLN A 320 -5.12 10.16 -42.08
C GLN A 320 -5.15 11.62 -41.60
N LYS A 321 -4.09 12.38 -41.92
CA LYS A 321 -4.02 13.84 -41.70
C LYS A 321 -4.86 14.61 -42.73
N SER A 322 -6.14 14.27 -42.86
CA SER A 322 -7.08 15.05 -43.67
C SER A 322 -7.96 15.89 -42.74
N ASP A 323 -8.12 17.16 -43.11
CA ASP A 323 -8.65 18.35 -42.42
C ASP A 323 -9.97 18.27 -41.61
N ASP A 324 -10.52 17.08 -41.34
CA ASP A 324 -11.84 16.96 -40.72
C ASP A 324 -11.73 16.84 -39.19
N LYS A 325 -11.65 18.01 -38.52
CA LYS A 325 -12.03 18.23 -37.11
C LYS A 325 -11.63 17.12 -36.13
N ASP A 326 -10.33 17.08 -35.81
CA ASP A 326 -9.71 16.08 -34.93
C ASP A 326 -9.98 16.28 -33.42
N TYR A 327 -11.23 16.19 -33.00
CA TYR A 327 -11.60 16.29 -31.58
C TYR A 327 -11.08 15.13 -30.71
N GLY A 328 -10.68 14.01 -31.32
CA GLY A 328 -10.17 12.86 -30.58
C GLY A 328 -8.82 13.11 -29.89
N VAL A 329 -7.97 13.96 -30.48
CA VAL A 329 -6.68 14.34 -29.90
C VAL A 329 -6.89 15.21 -28.66
N GLU A 330 -7.86 16.13 -28.69
CA GLU A 330 -8.26 16.94 -27.54
C GLU A 330 -8.64 16.07 -26.33
N ALA A 331 -9.40 14.99 -26.55
CA ALA A 331 -9.76 14.05 -25.48
C ALA A 331 -8.52 13.34 -24.89
N LEU A 332 -7.57 12.93 -25.74
CA LEU A 332 -6.34 12.27 -25.30
C LEU A 332 -5.48 13.23 -24.47
N GLU A 333 -5.33 14.49 -24.90
CA GLU A 333 -4.57 15.52 -24.17
C GLU A 333 -5.18 15.82 -22.81
N GLU A 334 -6.51 15.91 -22.72
CA GLU A 334 -7.22 16.12 -21.45
C GLU A 334 -6.95 14.95 -20.48
N ILE A 335 -7.03 13.70 -20.94
CA ILE A 335 -6.68 12.52 -20.12
C ILE A 335 -5.23 12.62 -19.64
N MET A 336 -4.31 12.98 -20.53
CA MET A 336 -2.88 13.08 -20.19
C MET A 336 -2.57 14.19 -19.18
N SER A 337 -3.36 15.26 -19.16
CA SER A 337 -3.20 16.35 -18.19
C SER A 337 -3.49 15.94 -16.74
N VAL A 338 -4.34 14.93 -16.54
CA VAL A 338 -4.78 14.50 -15.18
C VAL A 338 -3.92 13.36 -14.62
N MET A 339 -3.14 12.69 -15.46
CA MET A 339 -2.27 11.57 -15.04
C MET A 339 -1.23 11.98 -13.99
N ASP A 340 -0.74 13.22 -14.01
CA ASP A 340 0.27 13.69 -13.05
C ASP A 340 -0.30 13.97 -11.65
N ASN A 341 -1.63 14.10 -11.52
CA ASN A 341 -2.30 14.43 -10.25
C ASN A 341 -2.46 13.23 -9.30
N GLY A 342 -2.24 12.00 -9.78
CA GLY A 342 -2.22 10.78 -8.96
C GLY A 342 -3.56 10.33 -8.36
N LYS A 343 -4.69 10.97 -8.72
CA LYS A 343 -6.03 10.62 -8.22
C LYS A 343 -6.71 9.47 -8.98
N ILE A 344 -6.13 9.05 -10.10
CA ILE A 344 -6.72 8.10 -11.03
C ILE A 344 -5.62 7.24 -11.67
N VAL A 345 -5.91 5.97 -11.90
CA VAL A 345 -5.08 5.10 -12.74
C VAL A 345 -5.74 5.01 -14.12
N VAL A 346 -4.94 5.17 -15.17
CA VAL A 346 -5.44 5.13 -16.55
C VAL A 346 -4.86 3.90 -17.23
N ILE A 347 -5.74 3.12 -17.86
CA ILE A 347 -5.40 1.93 -18.65
C ILE A 347 -5.84 2.19 -20.09
N PHE A 348 -4.88 2.25 -21.02
CA PHE A 348 -5.17 2.33 -22.45
C PHE A 348 -5.21 0.92 -23.04
N ALA A 349 -6.32 0.54 -23.67
CA ALA A 349 -6.45 -0.78 -24.29
C ALA A 349 -6.58 -0.69 -25.82
N GLY A 350 -6.07 -1.71 -26.51
CA GLY A 350 -6.32 -1.89 -27.93
C GLY A 350 -5.43 -2.94 -28.58
N TYR A 351 -5.48 -2.99 -29.90
CA TYR A 351 -4.68 -3.91 -30.70
C TYR A 351 -3.23 -3.44 -30.77
N CYS A 352 -2.30 -4.40 -30.82
CA CYS A 352 -0.87 -4.10 -30.77
C CYS A 352 -0.42 -3.15 -31.89
N GLU A 353 -0.82 -3.42 -33.14
CA GLU A 353 -0.36 -2.63 -34.30
C GLU A 353 -0.94 -1.20 -34.33
N PRO A 354 -2.26 -0.98 -34.20
CA PRO A 354 -2.84 0.35 -34.10
C PRO A 354 -2.31 1.17 -32.92
N MET A 355 -1.99 0.54 -31.79
CA MET A 355 -1.53 1.26 -30.60
C MET A 355 -0.12 1.82 -30.75
N LYS A 356 0.72 1.24 -31.60
CA LYS A 356 2.03 1.83 -31.95
C LYS A 356 1.89 3.25 -32.50
N ARG A 357 0.79 3.55 -33.21
CA ARG A 357 0.51 4.91 -33.68
C ARG A 357 0.19 5.87 -32.55
N VAL A 358 -0.52 5.42 -31.52
CA VAL A 358 -0.80 6.23 -30.31
C VAL A 358 0.48 6.58 -29.59
N ILE A 359 1.35 5.60 -29.46
CA ILE A 359 2.65 5.76 -28.83
C ILE A 359 3.53 6.74 -29.64
N ALA A 360 3.54 6.62 -30.97
CA ALA A 360 4.36 7.47 -31.85
C ALA A 360 3.79 8.88 -32.05
N SER A 361 2.48 9.08 -31.92
CA SER A 361 1.82 10.36 -32.15
C SER A 361 1.95 11.32 -30.97
N ASN A 362 2.28 10.83 -29.76
CA ASN A 362 2.36 11.66 -28.58
C ASN A 362 3.56 11.26 -27.70
N ASP A 363 4.63 12.07 -27.75
CA ASP A 363 5.84 11.87 -26.94
C ASP A 363 5.58 11.88 -25.42
N GLY A 364 4.50 12.54 -24.98
CA GLY A 364 4.08 12.56 -23.59
C GLY A 364 3.51 11.23 -23.12
N PHE A 365 3.10 10.34 -24.03
CA PHE A 365 2.47 9.06 -23.71
C PHE A 365 3.46 8.14 -23.01
N CYS A 366 4.63 7.89 -23.61
CA CYS A 366 5.67 7.04 -23.02
C CYS A 366 6.25 7.57 -21.71
N ARG A 367 6.19 8.89 -21.48
CA ARG A 367 6.67 9.49 -20.22
C ARG A 367 5.75 9.15 -19.03
N ARG A 368 4.46 8.96 -19.29
CA ARG A 368 3.44 8.72 -18.25
C ARG A 368 3.02 7.26 -18.18
N VAL A 369 2.87 6.62 -19.34
CA VAL A 369 2.56 5.20 -19.48
C VAL A 369 3.87 4.42 -19.58
N THR A 370 4.32 3.91 -18.44
CA THR A 370 5.62 3.20 -18.35
C THR A 370 5.47 1.68 -18.41
N LYS A 371 4.23 1.17 -18.38
CA LYS A 371 3.93 -0.25 -18.27
C LYS A 371 3.11 -0.72 -19.46
N PHE A 372 3.69 -1.58 -20.27
CA PHE A 372 3.06 -2.20 -21.42
C PHE A 372 2.87 -3.67 -21.13
N PHE A 373 1.64 -4.15 -21.27
CA PHE A 373 1.28 -5.54 -21.08
C PHE A 373 0.73 -6.09 -22.39
N TYR A 374 1.37 -7.16 -22.86
CA TYR A 374 0.96 -7.88 -24.05
C TYR A 374 0.06 -9.04 -23.64
N PHE A 375 -1.09 -9.14 -24.30
CA PHE A 375 -2.09 -10.15 -24.12
C PHE A 375 -2.06 -11.04 -25.34
N ASP A 376 -1.31 -12.13 -25.21
CA ASP A 376 -1.18 -13.14 -26.24
C ASP A 376 -2.50 -13.90 -26.44
N ASP A 377 -2.62 -14.54 -27.60
CA ASP A 377 -3.76 -15.39 -27.91
C ASP A 377 -3.73 -16.65 -27.03
N PHE A 378 -4.90 -17.11 -26.60
CA PHE A 378 -4.99 -18.28 -25.73
C PHE A 378 -4.69 -19.57 -26.47
N THR A 379 -3.95 -20.45 -25.81
CA THR A 379 -3.76 -21.84 -26.23
C THR A 379 -5.07 -22.63 -26.08
N THR A 380 -5.16 -23.79 -26.74
CA THR A 380 -6.36 -24.64 -26.65
C THR A 380 -6.61 -25.15 -25.23
N THR A 381 -5.55 -25.40 -24.47
CA THR A 381 -5.62 -25.74 -23.04
C THR A 381 -6.11 -24.58 -22.20
N GLU A 382 -5.62 -23.36 -22.43
CA GLU A 382 -6.09 -22.16 -21.72
C GLU A 382 -7.55 -21.83 -22.05
N LEU A 383 -8.00 -22.05 -23.29
CA LEU A 383 -9.41 -21.90 -23.65
C LEU A 383 -10.30 -22.91 -22.92
N ALA A 384 -9.84 -24.16 -22.76
CA ALA A 384 -10.52 -25.16 -21.97
C ALA A 384 -10.56 -24.80 -20.47
N GLU A 385 -9.47 -24.26 -19.91
CA GLU A 385 -9.44 -23.71 -18.54
C GLU A 385 -10.46 -22.58 -18.36
N ILE A 386 -10.54 -21.64 -19.31
CA ILE A 386 -11.52 -20.54 -19.29
C ILE A 386 -12.95 -21.11 -19.33
N LEU A 387 -13.20 -22.14 -20.12
CA LEU A 387 -14.50 -22.81 -20.20
C LEU A 387 -14.90 -23.40 -18.84
N HIS A 388 -13.99 -24.11 -18.18
CA HIS A 388 -14.23 -24.67 -16.85
C HIS A 388 -14.44 -23.58 -15.78
N LEU A 389 -13.65 -22.51 -15.82
CA LEU A 389 -13.81 -21.39 -14.89
C LEU A 389 -15.18 -20.73 -15.02
N LYS A 390 -15.67 -20.55 -16.26
CA LYS A 390 -17.00 -19.99 -16.52
C LYS A 390 -18.14 -20.89 -16.05
N MET A 391 -17.98 -22.21 -16.15
CA MET A 391 -18.98 -23.18 -15.69
C MET A 391 -18.96 -23.40 -14.17
N ASN A 392 -17.81 -23.24 -13.52
CA ASN A 392 -17.68 -23.41 -12.06
C ASN A 392 -18.04 -22.14 -11.25
N ASN A 393 -17.90 -20.96 -11.85
CA ASN A 393 -18.25 -19.67 -11.24
C ASN A 393 -19.36 -18.95 -12.02
N PRO A 394 -20.57 -19.55 -12.19
CA PRO A 394 -21.63 -18.86 -12.88
C PRO A 394 -22.13 -17.68 -12.03
N THR A 395 -21.94 -16.45 -12.51
CA THR A 395 -22.65 -15.29 -11.96
C THR A 395 -24.14 -15.46 -12.19
N GLU A 396 -25.01 -15.00 -11.27
CA GLU A 396 -26.48 -15.08 -11.43
C GLU A 396 -26.98 -14.43 -12.73
N SER A 397 -26.21 -13.47 -13.27
CA SER A 397 -26.46 -12.81 -14.55
C SER A 397 -25.97 -13.58 -15.79
N SER A 398 -25.29 -14.73 -15.61
CA SER A 398 -24.76 -15.53 -16.70
C SER A 398 -25.87 -16.36 -17.35
N LEU A 399 -25.83 -16.45 -18.68
CA LEU A 399 -26.73 -17.31 -19.47
C LEU A 399 -26.57 -18.81 -19.14
N LEU A 400 -25.54 -19.18 -18.40
CA LEU A 400 -25.22 -20.57 -18.04
C LEU A 400 -25.43 -20.85 -16.55
N TYR A 401 -26.08 -19.93 -15.83
CA TYR A 401 -26.38 -20.13 -14.41
C TYR A 401 -27.24 -21.38 -14.21
N GLY A 402 -26.79 -22.28 -13.33
CA GLY A 402 -27.45 -23.55 -13.03
C GLY A 402 -27.03 -24.75 -13.89
N PHE A 403 -26.30 -24.54 -14.99
CA PHE A 403 -25.79 -25.62 -15.84
C PHE A 403 -24.47 -26.19 -15.30
N LYS A 404 -24.22 -27.46 -15.59
CA LYS A 404 -23.00 -28.19 -15.21
C LYS A 404 -22.38 -28.88 -16.41
N LEU A 405 -21.07 -29.06 -16.37
CA LEU A 405 -20.39 -29.92 -17.34
C LEU A 405 -20.42 -31.37 -16.85
N ASP A 406 -20.59 -32.29 -17.79
CA ASP A 406 -20.40 -33.71 -17.52
C ASP A 406 -18.96 -34.00 -17.04
N PRO A 407 -18.75 -34.91 -16.07
CA PRO A 407 -17.41 -35.24 -15.57
C PRO A 407 -16.43 -35.76 -16.65
N SER A 408 -16.93 -36.27 -17.78
CA SER A 408 -16.10 -36.68 -18.92
C SER A 408 -15.44 -35.50 -19.65
N CYS A 409 -15.97 -34.29 -19.50
CA CYS A 409 -15.41 -33.08 -20.10
C CYS A 409 -14.24 -32.58 -19.25
N SER A 410 -13.07 -33.23 -19.33
CA SER A 410 -11.85 -32.74 -18.69
C SER A 410 -11.19 -31.62 -19.51
N ILE A 411 -10.33 -30.82 -18.88
CA ILE A 411 -9.58 -29.73 -19.54
C ILE A 411 -8.81 -30.25 -20.77
N GLU A 412 -8.21 -31.44 -20.66
CA GLU A 412 -7.45 -32.08 -21.73
C GLU A 412 -8.35 -32.46 -22.91
N VAL A 413 -9.48 -33.15 -22.62
CA VAL A 413 -10.44 -33.59 -23.65
C VAL A 413 -11.08 -32.41 -24.37
N VAL A 414 -11.47 -31.38 -23.62
CA VAL A 414 -12.03 -30.15 -24.21
C VAL A 414 -10.97 -29.41 -25.03
N GLY A 415 -9.72 -29.37 -24.57
CA GLY A 415 -8.60 -28.77 -25.29
C GLY A 415 -8.34 -29.48 -26.63
N GLU A 416 -8.35 -30.81 -26.65
CA GLU A 416 -8.25 -31.62 -27.87
C GLU A 416 -9.42 -31.40 -28.82
N LEU A 417 -10.64 -31.33 -28.28
CA LEU A 417 -11.85 -31.05 -29.06
C LEU A 417 -11.76 -29.68 -29.75
N ILE A 418 -11.37 -28.64 -29.01
CA ILE A 418 -11.15 -27.30 -29.58
C ILE A 418 -10.04 -27.35 -30.64
N ALA A 419 -8.96 -28.08 -30.41
CA ALA A 419 -7.87 -28.22 -31.37
C ALA A 419 -8.32 -28.87 -32.68
N ARG A 420 -9.16 -29.92 -32.60
CA ARG A 420 -9.67 -30.70 -33.73
C ARG A 420 -10.70 -29.94 -34.57
N GLU A 421 -11.66 -29.29 -33.91
CA GLU A 421 -12.83 -28.70 -34.59
C GLU A 421 -12.63 -27.23 -34.99
N THR A 422 -11.52 -26.58 -34.59
CA THR A 422 -11.24 -25.17 -34.92
C THR A 422 -9.89 -24.96 -35.60
N THR A 423 -9.78 -23.89 -36.41
CA THR A 423 -8.52 -23.47 -37.04
C THR A 423 -7.77 -22.46 -36.17
N GLU A 424 -6.45 -22.39 -36.32
CA GLU A 424 -5.61 -21.48 -35.54
C GLU A 424 -5.98 -20.00 -35.76
N GLN A 425 -6.21 -19.59 -37.01
CA GLN A 425 -6.66 -18.23 -37.33
C GLN A 425 -7.95 -17.86 -36.59
N ARG A 426 -8.89 -18.80 -36.51
CA ARG A 426 -10.16 -18.58 -35.84
C ARG A 426 -10.01 -18.42 -34.34
N ARG A 427 -9.17 -19.27 -33.73
CA ARG A 427 -8.84 -19.16 -32.31
C ARG A 427 -8.25 -17.79 -31.99
N LYS A 428 -7.32 -17.27 -32.79
CA LYS A 428 -6.73 -15.94 -32.61
C LYS A 428 -7.72 -14.79 -32.79
N GLN A 429 -8.71 -14.93 -33.67
CA GLN A 429 -9.72 -13.89 -33.88
C GLN A 429 -10.74 -13.81 -32.74
N MET A 430 -11.15 -14.95 -32.18
CA MET A 430 -12.25 -14.99 -31.21
C MET A 430 -11.76 -15.15 -29.75
N ASN A 431 -10.59 -15.76 -29.51
CA ASN A 431 -10.00 -16.03 -28.19
C ASN A 431 -11.06 -16.47 -27.16
N GLY A 432 -11.16 -15.81 -26.00
CA GLY A 432 -12.16 -16.15 -24.98
C GLY A 432 -13.61 -15.98 -25.43
N GLY A 433 -13.87 -15.18 -26.49
CA GLY A 433 -15.17 -15.09 -27.13
C GLY A 433 -15.58 -16.37 -27.87
N LEU A 434 -14.62 -17.20 -28.30
CA LEU A 434 -14.90 -18.55 -28.83
C LEU A 434 -15.61 -19.39 -27.76
N VAL A 435 -15.14 -19.31 -26.52
CA VAL A 435 -15.71 -20.06 -25.39
C VAL A 435 -17.13 -19.58 -25.08
N ASP A 436 -17.38 -18.27 -25.13
CA ASP A 436 -18.73 -17.73 -24.95
C ASP A 436 -19.70 -18.25 -26.01
N THR A 437 -19.32 -18.18 -27.28
CA THR A 437 -20.16 -18.70 -28.38
C THR A 437 -20.33 -20.21 -28.28
N LEU A 438 -19.27 -20.94 -27.92
CA LEU A 438 -19.30 -22.39 -27.75
C LEU A 438 -20.32 -22.80 -26.69
N LEU A 439 -20.27 -22.19 -25.51
CA LEU A 439 -21.16 -22.56 -24.40
C LEU A 439 -22.62 -22.24 -24.70
N ILE A 440 -22.88 -21.12 -25.39
CA ILE A 440 -24.24 -20.77 -25.85
C ILE A 440 -24.76 -21.85 -26.81
N ASN A 441 -23.97 -22.21 -27.83
CA ASN A 441 -24.38 -23.22 -28.79
C ASN A 441 -24.49 -24.62 -28.15
N ALA A 442 -23.63 -24.95 -27.18
CA ALA A 442 -23.70 -26.22 -26.47
C ALA A 442 -24.99 -26.32 -25.65
N ARG A 443 -25.44 -25.21 -25.05
CA ARG A 443 -26.74 -25.14 -24.40
C ARG A 443 -27.90 -25.35 -25.39
N GLU A 444 -27.86 -24.70 -26.57
CA GLU A 444 -28.87 -24.93 -27.60
C GLU A 444 -28.92 -26.42 -28.04
N ASN A 445 -27.75 -27.07 -28.13
CA ASN A 445 -27.67 -28.49 -28.49
C ASN A 445 -28.13 -29.42 -27.36
N LEU A 446 -27.89 -29.05 -26.09
CA LEU A 446 -28.50 -29.73 -24.95
C LEU A 446 -30.03 -29.67 -25.05
N ASP A 447 -30.60 -28.48 -25.32
CA ASP A 447 -32.05 -28.30 -25.47
C ASP A 447 -32.62 -29.16 -26.62
N LEU A 448 -31.86 -29.35 -27.70
CA LEU A 448 -32.24 -30.25 -28.82
C LEU A 448 -32.15 -31.73 -28.48
N ARG A 449 -31.23 -32.12 -27.57
CA ARG A 449 -31.02 -33.51 -27.15
C ARG A 449 -32.06 -33.97 -26.13
N LEU A 450 -32.63 -33.06 -25.36
CA LEU A 450 -33.61 -33.37 -24.33
C LEU A 450 -34.98 -33.73 -24.95
N ASP A 451 -35.55 -34.84 -24.48
CA ASP A 451 -36.96 -35.17 -24.75
C ASP A 451 -37.85 -34.55 -23.66
N PHE A 452 -39.05 -34.12 -24.02
CA PHE A 452 -40.03 -33.52 -23.09
C PHE A 452 -40.49 -34.51 -22.00
N ASN A 453 -40.24 -35.80 -22.18
CA ASN A 453 -40.54 -36.86 -21.20
C ASN A 453 -39.38 -37.11 -20.20
N CYS A 454 -38.30 -36.31 -20.25
CA CYS A 454 -37.17 -36.46 -19.36
C CYS A 454 -37.48 -35.87 -17.96
N ASP A 455 -37.66 -36.75 -16.97
CA ASP A 455 -37.92 -36.36 -15.57
C ASP A 455 -36.65 -36.19 -14.72
N ASP A 456 -35.46 -36.54 -15.25
CA ASP A 456 -34.21 -36.41 -14.49
C ASP A 456 -33.65 -34.98 -14.59
N ALA A 457 -33.76 -34.26 -13.47
CA ALA A 457 -33.29 -32.90 -13.29
C ALA A 457 -31.79 -32.75 -13.55
N ASN A 458 -30.96 -33.78 -13.31
CA ASN A 458 -29.53 -33.70 -13.56
C ASN A 458 -29.22 -33.71 -15.06
N THR A 459 -29.87 -34.56 -15.84
CA THR A 459 -29.70 -34.56 -17.31
C THR A 459 -30.14 -33.27 -17.97
N MET A 460 -31.18 -32.60 -17.45
CA MET A 460 -31.68 -31.33 -18.00
C MET A 460 -30.68 -30.17 -17.91
N ILE A 461 -29.71 -30.25 -17.00
CA ILE A 461 -28.75 -29.18 -16.74
C ILE A 461 -27.31 -29.58 -17.07
N THR A 462 -27.07 -30.81 -17.54
CA THR A 462 -25.72 -31.34 -17.77
C THR A 462 -25.34 -31.28 -19.25
N ILE A 463 -24.38 -30.43 -19.57
CA ILE A 463 -23.79 -30.28 -20.90
C ILE A 463 -22.73 -31.37 -21.09
N THR A 464 -22.88 -32.17 -22.13
CA THR A 464 -21.99 -33.28 -22.47
C THR A 464 -20.95 -32.89 -23.53
N LEU A 465 -19.98 -33.78 -23.77
CA LEU A 465 -18.96 -33.57 -24.79
C LEU A 465 -19.56 -33.48 -26.21
N GLU A 466 -20.63 -34.23 -26.48
CA GLU A 466 -21.33 -34.22 -27.77
C GLU A 466 -21.98 -32.85 -28.04
N ASP A 467 -22.58 -32.25 -27.00
CA ASP A 467 -23.19 -30.92 -27.08
C ASP A 467 -22.13 -29.84 -27.42
N LEU A 468 -20.93 -29.93 -26.81
CA LEU A 468 -19.79 -29.06 -27.09
C LEU A 468 -19.26 -29.25 -28.52
N GLU A 469 -19.14 -30.50 -28.98
CA GLU A 469 -18.67 -30.83 -30.32
C GLU A 469 -19.64 -30.29 -31.40
N ALA A 470 -20.94 -30.49 -31.19
CA ALA A 470 -21.98 -29.94 -32.06
C ALA A 470 -21.93 -28.40 -32.09
N GLY A 471 -21.73 -27.76 -30.93
CA GLY A 471 -21.58 -26.32 -30.83
C GLY A 471 -20.40 -25.77 -31.64
N LEU A 472 -19.23 -26.43 -31.58
CA LEU A 472 -18.06 -26.05 -32.39
C LEU A 472 -18.30 -26.24 -33.90
N LYS A 473 -19.00 -27.31 -34.31
CA LYS A 473 -19.37 -27.54 -35.71
C LYS A 473 -20.37 -26.53 -36.25
N GLN A 474 -21.26 -26.01 -35.40
CA GLN A 474 -22.18 -24.93 -35.78
C GLN A 474 -21.43 -23.61 -36.00
N ILE A 475 -20.46 -23.33 -35.13
CA ILE A 475 -19.51 -22.22 -35.27
C ILE A 475 -18.75 -22.37 -36.60
N SER A 476 -18.24 -23.55 -36.94
CA SER A 476 -17.54 -23.81 -38.22
C SER A 476 -18.40 -23.51 -39.47
N LYS A 477 -19.69 -23.84 -39.44
CA LYS A 477 -20.63 -23.62 -40.57
C LYS A 477 -21.09 -22.17 -40.75
N GLN A 478 -21.38 -21.42 -39.67
CA GLN A 478 -22.01 -20.10 -39.75
C GLN A 478 -21.19 -19.01 -40.49
N ARG A 479 -19.87 -19.17 -40.64
CA ARG A 479 -19.00 -18.17 -41.30
C ARG A 479 -18.46 -18.57 -42.66
N GLN A 480 -18.79 -19.76 -43.18
CA GLN A 480 -18.56 -20.06 -44.61
C GLN A 480 -19.51 -19.31 -45.54
N LEU A 481 -20.51 -18.62 -44.97
CA LEU A 481 -21.50 -17.80 -45.66
C LEU A 481 -21.22 -16.28 -45.58
N GLN A 482 -20.10 -15.85 -44.97
CA GLN A 482 -19.71 -14.43 -44.83
C GLN A 482 -18.40 -14.11 -45.53
#